data_AF-A0A6N3R5P5-F1
#
_entry.id   AF-A0A6N3R5P5-F1
#
_cell.length_a   1.000
_cell.length_b   1.000
_cell.length_c   1.000
_cell.angle_alpha   90.00
_cell.angle_beta   90.00
_cell.angle_gamma   90.00
#
_symmetry.space_group_name_H-M   'P 1'
#
loop_
_entity.id
_entity.type
_entity.pdbx_description
1 polymer ?
#
loop_
_entity_poly.entity_id
_entity_poly.type
_entity_poly.pdbx_seq_one_letter_code
_entity_poly.pdbx_strand_id
1 'polypeptide(L)' 'MESLPGASRLSLPEGTLGQWVTAARKGLGTPGSRTVAELESGILQLRKALNEARLERDILKKATAYFAQESLKNTR' A
#
# COMPACT_ATOMS: atom_id res chain seq x y z
N MET A 1 0.55 34.55 24.88
CA MET A 1 0.96 33.69 23.76
C MET A 1 1.46 32.41 24.39
N GLU A 2 0.61 31.37 24.44
CA GLU A 2 0.93 30.12 25.14
C GLU A 2 2.01 29.37 24.38
N SER A 3 3.15 29.12 25.03
CA SER A 3 4.30 28.43 24.43
C SER A 3 4.01 26.94 24.20
N LEU A 4 4.17 26.42 22.98
CA LEU A 4 4.08 25.00 22.66
C LEU A 4 5.29 24.23 23.23
N PRO A 5 5.13 23.41 24.29
CA PRO A 5 6.25 22.80 25.01
C PRO A 5 7.06 21.78 24.19
N GLY A 6 6.58 21.38 23.01
CA GLY A 6 7.28 20.50 22.08
C GLY A 6 8.26 21.18 21.12
N ALA A 7 8.10 22.49 20.85
CA ALA A 7 8.91 23.19 19.84
C ALA A 7 10.37 23.32 20.25
N SER A 8 10.61 23.70 21.51
CA SER A 8 11.95 23.84 22.10
C SER A 8 12.71 22.52 22.17
N ARG A 9 12.00 21.39 22.37
CA ARG A 9 12.60 20.04 22.39
C ARG A 9 13.06 19.58 21.01
N LEU A 10 12.49 20.15 19.96
CA LEU A 10 12.76 19.79 18.57
C LEU A 10 13.64 20.83 17.86
N SER A 11 14.06 21.90 18.54
CA SER A 11 14.79 23.03 17.95
C SER A 11 14.07 23.66 16.75
N LEU A 12 12.72 23.67 16.76
CA LEU A 12 11.91 24.28 15.70
C LEU A 12 11.31 25.62 16.16
N PRO A 13 11.13 26.59 15.25
CA PRO A 13 10.31 27.77 15.52
C PRO A 13 8.89 27.36 15.90
N GLU A 14 8.35 27.98 16.94
CA GLU A 14 7.04 27.65 17.47
C GLU A 14 5.90 27.81 16.43
N GLY A 15 6.03 28.82 15.57
CA GLY A 15 5.10 29.04 14.45
C GLY A 15 5.09 27.90 13.42
N THR A 16 6.24 27.27 13.16
CA THR A 16 6.34 26.13 12.25
C THR A 16 5.66 24.90 12.84
N LEU A 17 5.90 24.62 14.12
CA LEU A 17 5.21 23.53 14.82
C LEU A 17 3.69 23.76 14.86
N GLY A 18 3.25 24.99 15.15
CA GLY A 18 1.83 25.36 15.14
C GLY A 18 1.17 25.17 13.77
N GLN A 19 1.86 25.52 12.68
CA GLN A 19 1.39 25.25 11.32
C GLN A 19 1.28 23.76 11.02
N TRP A 20 2.27 22.95 11.40
CA TRP A 20 2.23 21.50 11.19
C TRP A 20 1.13 20.82 12.01
N VAL A 21 0.93 21.24 13.26
CA VAL A 21 -0.17 20.76 14.11
C VAL A 21 -1.52 21.14 13.51
N THR A 22 -1.66 22.36 13.01
CA THR A 22 -2.89 22.82 12.35
C THR A 22 -3.15 22.05 11.06
N ALA A 23 -2.12 21.80 10.24
CA ALA A 23 -2.22 21.00 9.03
C ALA A 23 -2.64 19.55 9.35
N ALA A 24 -1.97 18.93 10.32
CA ALA A 24 -2.30 17.58 10.80
C ALA A 24 -3.75 17.49 11.32
N ARG A 25 -4.21 18.46 12.12
CA ARG A 25 -5.60 18.53 12.61
C ARG A 25 -6.63 18.70 11.50
N LYS A 26 -6.26 19.37 10.41
CA LYS A 26 -7.09 19.51 9.21
C LYS A 26 -7.02 18.30 8.28
N GLY A 27 -6.26 17.25 8.64
CA GLY A 27 -6.01 16.10 7.78
C GLY A 27 -5.17 16.44 6.53
N LEU A 28 -4.56 17.62 6.50
CA LEU A 28 -3.66 18.04 5.44
C LEU A 28 -2.31 17.38 5.71
N GLY A 29 -2.07 16.26 5.02
CA GLY A 29 -0.78 15.58 5.02
C GLY A 29 0.33 16.53 4.56
N THR A 30 1.57 16.17 4.84
CA THR A 30 2.75 16.88 4.31
C THR A 30 2.63 17.02 2.79
N PRO A 31 2.83 18.23 2.23
CA PRO A 31 2.83 18.43 0.78
C PRO A 31 3.76 17.41 0.10
N GLY A 32 3.23 16.64 -0.85
CA GLY A 32 3.96 15.58 -1.56
C GLY A 32 3.90 14.18 -0.94
N SER A 33 3.25 14.01 0.22
CA SER A 33 2.99 12.68 0.80
C SER A 33 1.67 12.10 0.28
N ARG A 34 1.63 10.79 -0.01
CA ARG A 34 0.37 10.11 -0.32
C ARG A 34 -0.56 10.19 0.88
N THR A 35 -1.82 10.48 0.61
CA THR A 35 -2.90 10.45 1.60
C THR A 35 -3.19 9.01 2.03
N VAL A 36 -3.78 8.85 3.22
CA VAL A 36 -4.21 7.54 3.71
C VAL A 36 -5.20 6.88 2.74
N ALA A 37 -6.14 7.65 2.20
CA ALA A 37 -7.12 7.14 1.24
C ALA A 37 -6.47 6.61 -0.06
N GLU A 38 -5.45 7.28 -0.58
CA GLU A 38 -4.68 6.78 -1.74
C GLU A 38 -3.94 5.48 -1.42
N LEU A 39 -3.38 5.36 -0.21
CA LEU A 39 -2.71 4.14 0.24
C LEU A 39 -3.69 2.98 0.40
N GLU A 40 -4.85 3.22 1.03
CA GLU A 40 -5.92 2.23 1.19
C GLU A 40 -6.46 1.75 -0.16
N SER A 41 -6.70 2.68 -1.09
CA SER A 41 -7.07 2.36 -2.47
C SER A 41 -6.00 1.50 -3.15
N GLY A 42 -4.72 1.88 -3.01
CA GLY A 42 -3.60 1.09 -3.53
C GLY A 42 -3.53 -0.32 -2.95
N ILE A 43 -3.74 -0.48 -1.64
CA ILE A 43 -3.78 -1.79 -0.98
C ILE A 43 -4.93 -2.64 -1.53
N LEU A 44 -6.10 -2.06 -1.74
CA LEU A 44 -7.26 -2.78 -2.30
C LEU A 44 -6.98 -3.27 -3.72
N GLN A 45 -6.44 -2.40 -4.59
CA GLN A 45 -6.07 -2.77 -5.96
C GLN A 45 -5.00 -3.86 -6.00
N LEU A 46 -3.96 -3.73 -5.17
CA LEU A 46 -2.88 -4.73 -5.10
C LEU A 46 -3.39 -6.08 -4.60
N ARG A 47 -4.29 -6.10 -3.62
CA ARG A 47 -4.92 -7.34 -3.14
C ARG A 47 -5.73 -8.01 -4.23
N LYS A 48 -6.48 -7.24 -5.02
CA LYS A 48 -7.26 -7.74 -6.16
C LYS A 48 -6.34 -8.36 -7.21
N ALA A 49 -5.34 -7.63 -7.69
CA ALA A 49 -4.40 -8.11 -8.70
C ALA A 49 -3.63 -9.36 -8.24
N LEU A 50 -3.23 -9.40 -6.96
CA LEU A 50 -2.57 -10.57 -6.38
C LEU A 50 -3.48 -11.81 -6.37
N ASN A 51 -4.78 -11.63 -6.10
CA ASN A 51 -5.73 -12.73 -6.13
C ASN A 51 -5.96 -13.25 -7.54
N GLU A 52 -6.11 -12.36 -8.52
CA GLU A 52 -6.25 -12.71 -9.94
C GLU A 52 -5.03 -13.49 -10.44
N ALA A 53 -3.82 -12.99 -10.20
CA ALA A 53 -2.58 -13.66 -10.60
C ALA A 53 -2.42 -15.05 -9.95
N ARG A 54 -2.88 -15.22 -8.70
CA ARG A 54 -2.86 -16.54 -8.04
C ARG A 54 -3.81 -17.52 -8.71
N LEU A 55 -5.02 -17.08 -9.06
CA LEU A 55 -6.01 -17.90 -9.75
C LEU A 55 -5.50 -18.34 -11.13
N GLU A 56 -4.98 -17.41 -11.92
CA GLU A 56 -4.41 -17.68 -13.25
C GLU A 56 -3.28 -18.71 -13.17
N ARG A 57 -2.34 -18.50 -12.24
CA ARG A 57 -1.24 -19.44 -12.00
C ARG A 57 -1.75 -20.83 -11.65
N ASP A 58 -2.79 -20.94 -10.83
CA ASP A 58 -3.31 -22.23 -10.40
C ASP A 58 -4.06 -22.95 -11.53
N ILE A 59 -4.73 -22.21 -12.42
CA ILE A 59 -5.29 -22.75 -13.67
C ILE A 59 -4.17 -23.28 -14.57
N LEU A 60 -3.13 -22.47 -14.80
CA LEU A 60 -1.99 -22.87 -15.63
C LEU A 60 -1.31 -24.13 -15.09
N LYS A 61 -1.08 -24.21 -13.77
CA LYS A 61 -0.52 -25.42 -13.14
C LYS A 61 -1.37 -26.67 -13.40
N LYS A 62 -2.70 -26.56 -13.27
CA LYS A 62 -3.62 -27.68 -13.55
C LYS A 62 -3.56 -28.09 -15.02
N ALA A 63 -3.57 -27.12 -15.94
CA ALA A 63 -3.45 -27.38 -17.37
C ALA A 63 -2.12 -28.08 -17.71
N THR A 64 -0.99 -27.56 -17.20
CA THR A 64 0.33 -28.18 -17.39
C THR A 64 0.38 -29.61 -16.85
N ALA A 65 -0.19 -29.87 -15.67
CA ALA A 65 -0.26 -31.23 -15.13
C ALA A 65 -1.10 -32.17 -16.00
N TYR A 66 -2.25 -31.71 -16.50
CA TYR A 66 -3.10 -32.48 -17.41
C TYR A 66 -2.35 -32.83 -18.71
N PHE A 67 -1.71 -31.84 -19.35
CA PHE A 67 -0.97 -32.08 -20.58
C PHE A 67 0.22 -33.02 -20.38
N ALA A 68 0.99 -32.86 -19.30
CA ALA A 68 2.07 -33.77 -18.97
C ALA A 68 1.58 -35.22 -18.77
N GLN A 69 0.43 -35.40 -18.11
CA GLN A 69 -0.16 -36.73 -17.93
C GLN A 69 -0.62 -37.34 -19.25
N GLU A 70 -1.23 -36.55 -20.14
CA GLU A 70 -1.72 -37.03 -21.44
C GLU A 70 -0.57 -37.43 -22.38
N SER A 71 0.52 -36.65 -22.39
CA SER A 71 1.72 -37.00 -23.15
C SER A 71 2.30 -38.36 -22.76
N LEU A 72 2.30 -38.69 -21.46
CA LEU A 72 2.79 -39.99 -20.97
C LEU A 72 1.87 -41.16 -21.36
N LYS A 73 0.55 -40.94 -21.39
CA LYS A 73 -0.42 -41.97 -21.78
C LYS A 73 -0.35 -42.31 -23.27
N ASN A 74 -0.10 -41.32 -24.12
CA ASN A 74 -0.06 -41.50 -25.58
C ASN A 74 1.19 -42.27 -26.07
N THR A 75 2.24 -42.31 -25.26
CA THR A 75 3.52 -42.98 -25.60
C THR A 75 3.62 -44.45 -25.16
N ARG A 76 2.51 -45.12 -24.79
CA ARG A 76 2.50 -46.50 -24.31
C ARG A 76 1.61 -47.42 -25.15
#